data_AF-M8E5R2-F1
#
_entry.id   AF-M8E5R2-F1
#
_cell.length_a   1.000
_cell.length_b   1.000
_cell.length_c   1.000
_cell.angle_alpha   90.00
_cell.angle_beta   90.00
_cell.angle_gamma   90.00
#
_symmetry.space_group_name_H-M   'P 1'
#
loop_
_entity.id
_entity.type
_entity.pdbx_description
1 polymer ?
#
loop_
_entity_poly.entity_id
_entity_poly.type
_entity_poly.pdbx_seq_one_letter_code
_entity_poly.pdbx_strand_id
1 'polypeptide(L)' 'MEKAQFMEKSFYYPVSWLEAQQYKYQLDQEGIPYSIQSPLDLPVLEEGKLAIVFPSIPLRVYVWVRSLFYRDGLRYPDFS' A
#
# COMPACT_ATOMS: atom_id res chain seq x y z
N MET A 1 -6.63 -12.01 -11.20
CA MET A 1 -6.05 -11.14 -10.15
C MET A 1 -7.14 -10.90 -9.11
N GLU A 2 -7.28 -11.80 -8.14
CA GLU A 2 -8.45 -11.85 -7.24
C GLU A 2 -8.08 -12.22 -5.80
N LYS A 3 -6.78 -12.13 -5.44
CA LYS A 3 -6.31 -12.53 -4.09
C LYS A 3 -6.15 -11.37 -3.09
N ALA A 4 -6.27 -10.11 -3.52
CA ALA A 4 -6.03 -8.96 -2.65
C ALA A 4 -7.22 -8.58 -1.75
N GLN A 5 -8.43 -9.09 -2.02
CA GLN A 5 -9.65 -8.60 -1.37
C GLN A 5 -9.87 -9.13 0.06
N PHE A 6 -9.12 -10.14 0.51
CA PHE A 6 -9.36 -10.85 1.78
C PHE A 6 -8.22 -10.77 2.80
N MET A 7 -7.12 -10.09 2.49
CA MET A 7 -6.00 -10.00 3.43
C MET A 7 -6.20 -8.83 4.39
N GLU A 8 -5.97 -9.07 5.69
CA GLU A 8 -6.02 -8.04 6.73
C GLU A 8 -5.01 -6.93 6.42
N LYS A 9 -5.52 -5.70 6.25
CA LYS A 9 -4.73 -4.52 5.89
C LYS A 9 -3.92 -4.08 7.09
N SER A 10 -2.62 -3.89 6.91
CA SER A 10 -1.69 -3.65 8.01
C SER A 10 -1.07 -2.25 7.96
N PHE A 11 -0.59 -1.83 6.79
CA PHE A 11 0.03 -0.51 6.62
C PHE A 11 -0.14 0.00 5.19
N TYR A 12 0.11 1.28 4.99
CA TYR A 12 -0.05 1.93 3.70
C TYR A 12 0.92 3.10 3.49
N TYR A 13 1.04 3.52 2.22
CA TYR A 13 1.77 4.72 1.83
C TYR A 13 0.86 5.64 1.01
N PRO A 14 0.60 6.88 1.46
CA PRO A 14 -0.05 7.90 0.65
C PRO A 14 0.86 8.34 -0.49
N VAL A 15 0.36 8.28 -1.72
CA VAL A 15 1.10 8.60 -2.94
C VAL A 15 0.23 9.40 -3.89
N SER A 16 0.86 10.14 -4.80
CA SER A 16 0.18 10.69 -5.97
C SER A 16 -0.20 9.58 -6.97
N TRP A 17 -1.05 9.90 -7.93
CA TRP A 17 -1.43 8.96 -8.98
C TRP A 17 -0.24 8.49 -9.84
N LEU A 18 0.67 9.41 -10.16
CA LEU A 18 1.88 9.11 -10.95
C LEU A 18 2.80 8.14 -10.20
N GLU A 19 3.06 8.42 -8.92
CA GLU A 19 3.84 7.53 -8.05
C GLU A 19 3.18 6.15 -7.91
N ALA A 20 1.84 6.10 -7.78
CA ALA A 20 1.12 4.84 -7.68
C ALA A 20 1.36 3.93 -8.89
N GLN A 21 1.42 4.49 -10.11
CA GLN A 21 1.74 3.74 -11.33
C GLN A 21 3.18 3.22 -11.32
N GLN A 22 4.14 4.04 -10.89
CA GLN A 22 5.55 3.66 -10.84
C GLN A 22 5.82 2.57 -9.81
N TYR A 23 5.21 2.68 -8.63
CA TYR A 23 5.35 1.68 -7.57
C TYR A 23 4.59 0.39 -7.90
N LYS A 24 3.41 0.48 -8.53
CA LYS A 24 2.66 -0.69 -9.03
C LYS A 24 3.55 -1.58 -9.88
N TYR A 25 4.26 -1.01 -10.86
CA TYR A 25 5.14 -1.79 -11.72
C TYR A 25 6.21 -2.55 -10.94
N GLN A 26 6.89 -1.88 -10.00
CA GLN A 26 7.96 -2.48 -9.19
C GLN A 26 7.41 -3.57 -8.24
N LEU A 27 6.25 -3.32 -7.62
CA LEU A 27 5.59 -4.29 -6.73
C LEU A 27 5.09 -5.52 -7.48
N ASP A 28 4.56 -5.35 -8.69
CA ASP A 28 4.10 -6.45 -9.55
C ASP A 28 5.29 -7.33 -9.99
N GLN A 29 6.45 -6.74 -10.33
CA GLN A 29 7.65 -7.49 -10.70
C GLN A 29 8.16 -8.39 -9.56
N GLU A 30 8.10 -7.88 -8.33
CA GLU A 30 8.53 -8.61 -7.13
C GLU A 30 7.44 -9.53 -6.55
N GLY A 31 6.23 -9.53 -7.13
CA GLY A 31 5.11 -10.35 -6.68
C GLY A 31 4.60 -9.97 -5.28
N ILE A 32 4.80 -8.72 -4.86
CA ILE A 32 4.37 -8.26 -3.53
C ILE A 32 2.85 -8.07 -3.52
N PRO A 33 2.12 -8.59 -2.53
CA PRO A 33 0.68 -8.35 -2.42
C PRO A 33 0.40 -6.91 -1.96
N TYR A 34 -0.45 -6.21 -2.69
CA TYR A 34 -0.93 -4.87 -2.32
C TYR A 34 -2.31 -4.60 -2.93
N SER A 35 -2.95 -3.52 -2.49
CA SER A 35 -4.13 -2.93 -3.11
C SER A 35 -3.96 -1.42 -3.23
N ILE A 36 -4.70 -0.80 -4.15
CA ILE A 36 -4.75 0.67 -4.28
C ILE A 36 -6.10 1.13 -3.75
N GLN A 37 -6.08 2.12 -2.86
CA GLN A 37 -7.27 2.70 -2.26
C GLN A 37 -7.34 4.20 -2.54
N SER A 38 -8.53 4.69 -2.78
CA SER A 38 -8.85 6.11 -2.94
C SER A 38 -9.30 6.72 -1.61
N PRO A 39 -9.49 8.05 -1.53
CA PRO A 39 -10.08 8.68 -0.35
C PRO A 39 -11.49 8.18 -0.01
N LEU A 40 -12.22 7.59 -0.97
CA LEU A 40 -13.51 6.93 -0.71
C LEU A 40 -13.35 5.64 0.10
N ASP A 41 -12.25 4.91 -0.12
CA ASP A 41 -11.95 3.65 0.56
C ASP A 41 -11.21 3.85 1.90
N LEU A 42 -10.40 4.91 1.96
CA LEU A 42 -9.56 5.27 3.11
C LEU A 42 -9.68 6.78 3.41
N PRO A 43 -10.71 7.21 4.17
CA PRO A 43 -11.03 8.63 4.36
C PRO A 43 -9.97 9.49 5.06
N VAL A 44 -8.93 8.89 5.64
CA VAL A 44 -7.78 9.60 6.21
C VAL A 44 -6.83 10.16 5.14
N LEU A 45 -7.02 9.79 3.88
CA LEU A 45 -6.23 10.32 2.77
C LEU A 45 -6.63 11.76 2.43
N GLU A 46 -5.62 12.58 2.18
CA GLU A 46 -5.80 13.91 1.59
C GLU A 46 -6.38 13.82 0.16
N GLU A 47 -7.07 14.87 -0.26
CA GLU A 47 -7.59 14.97 -1.63
C GLU A 47 -6.46 14.88 -2.66
N GLY A 48 -6.71 14.15 -3.75
CA GLY A 48 -5.70 13.92 -4.80
C GLY A 48 -4.63 12.87 -4.44
N LYS A 49 -4.72 12.23 -3.27
CA LYS A 49 -3.86 11.09 -2.90
C LYS A 49 -4.55 9.75 -3.11
N LEU A 50 -3.73 8.75 -3.36
CA LEU A 50 -4.08 7.33 -3.27
C LEU A 50 -3.26 6.69 -2.14
N ALA A 51 -3.69 5.53 -1.66
CA ALA A 51 -2.90 4.68 -0.81
C ALA A 51 -2.50 3.40 -1.55
N ILE A 52 -1.22 3.04 -1.46
CA ILE A 52 -0.80 1.66 -1.69
C ILE A 52 -0.85 0.95 -0.34
N VAL A 53 -1.78 0.01 -0.21
CA VAL A 53 -2.10 -0.67 1.03
C VAL A 53 -1.57 -2.09 1.00
N PHE A 54 -0.88 -2.46 2.06
CA PHE A 54 -0.25 -3.76 2.21
C PHE A 54 -0.93 -4.56 3.33
N PRO A 55 -1.03 -5.89 3.16
CA PRO A 55 -1.39 -6.75 4.26
C PRO A 55 -0.22 -6.91 5.23
N SER A 56 -0.42 -7.69 6.29
CA SER A 56 0.72 -8.20 7.06
C SER A 56 1.64 -9.03 6.14
N ILE A 57 2.92 -8.66 6.09
CA ILE A 57 3.94 -9.31 5.26
C ILE A 57 5.17 -9.68 6.09
N PRO A 58 5.98 -10.66 5.66
CA PRO A 58 7.22 -11.00 6.36
C PRO A 58 8.18 -9.83 6.46
N LEU A 59 8.93 -9.74 7.57
CA LEU A 59 9.87 -8.64 7.84
C LEU A 59 10.84 -8.37 6.69
N ARG A 60 11.37 -9.42 6.04
CA ARG A 60 12.25 -9.27 4.87
C ARG A 60 11.58 -8.51 3.73
N VAL A 61 10.31 -8.82 3.46
CA VAL A 61 9.52 -8.14 2.43
C VAL A 61 9.24 -6.70 2.86
N TYR A 62 8.91 -6.48 4.14
CA TYR A 62 8.73 -5.13 4.67
C TYR A 62 10.00 -4.27 4.53
N VAL A 63 11.19 -4.82 4.80
CA VAL A 63 12.48 -4.12 4.62
C VAL A 63 12.71 -3.72 3.16
N TRP A 64 12.30 -4.57 2.22
CA TRP A 64 12.36 -4.21 0.80
C TRP A 64 11.35 -3.10 0.46
N VAL A 65 10.09 -3.24 0.89
CA VAL A 65 9.03 -2.24 0.65
C VAL A 65 9.40 -0.88 1.23
N ARG A 66 9.83 -0.79 2.51
CA ARG A 66 10.24 0.50 3.10
C ARG A 66 11.40 1.16 2.34
N SER A 67 12.28 0.36 1.73
CA SER A 67 13.39 0.87 0.92
C SER A 67 12.89 1.46 -0.40
N LEU A 68 11.90 0.83 -1.03
CA LEU A 68 11.24 1.35 -2.24
C LEU A 68 10.57 2.71 -2.00
N PHE A 69 9.93 2.88 -0.84
CA PHE A 69 9.21 4.11 -0.47
C PHE A 69 10.07 5.15 0.27
N TYR A 70 11.33 4.81 0.62
CA TYR A 70 12.24 5.64 1.40
C TYR A 70 11.69 6.13 2.75
N ARG A 71 10.73 5.40 3.33
CA ARG A 71 10.11 5.72 4.63
C ARG A 71 9.41 4.49 5.18
N ASP A 72 9.05 4.55 6.47
CA ASP A 72 8.21 3.53 7.08
C ASP A 72 6.73 3.71 6.69
N GLY A 73 6.00 2.60 6.66
CA GLY A 73 4.57 2.60 6.32
C GLY A 73 3.73 3.19 7.45
N LEU A 74 2.66 3.89 7.09
CA LEU A 74 1.67 4.34 8.05
C LEU A 74 0.79 3.15 8.46
N ARG A 75 0.53 3.01 9.75
CA ARG A 75 -0.37 1.96 10.26
C ARG A 75 -1.75 2.14 9.64
N TYR A 76 -2.31 1.05 9.11
CA TYR A 76 -3.68 1.08 8.61
C TYR A 76 -4.64 1.36 9.77
N PRO A 77 -5.60 2.29 9.63
CA PRO A 77 -6.51 2.64 10.72
C PRO A 77 -7.38 1.45 11.11
N ASP A 78 -7.57 1.29 12.42
CA ASP A 78 -8.58 0.40 12.95
C ASP A 78 -9.91 1.16 12.95
N PHE A 79 -10.87 0.71 12.14
CA PHE A 79 -12.21 1.31 12.04
C PHE A 79 -13.24 0.54 12.88
N SER A 80 -12.79 -0.17 13.92
CA SER A 80 -13.64 -0.89 14.88
C SER A 80 -14.69 0.00 15.55
#